data_AF-F8CHN3-F1
#
_entry.id   AF-F8CHN3-F1
#
_cell.length_a   1.000
_cell.length_b   1.000
_cell.length_c   1.000
_cell.angle_alpha   90.00
_cell.angle_beta   90.00
_cell.angle_gamma   90.00
#
_symmetry.space_group_name_H-M   'P 1'
#
loop_
_entity.id
_entity.type
_entity.pdbx_description
1 polymer ?
#
loop_
_entity_poly.entity_id
_entity_poly.type
_entity_poly.pdbx_seq_one_letter_code
_entity_poly.pdbx_strand_id
1 'polypeptide(L)'
;MSAPDPRKDPRFRRFRGAAYGIHILLTTLFSLWLIWSVGRSVSAMTPEKLPPAPVTLTFRECLEGARALWTELESGREKLVNVSPAKSVDQEWMRFRTAWLQKLRVRESECALDSRERALLREVFGRLVRVQDLYAIHAVQYAGEVGGAVDALHAALERAGRDPSAGRLP
;
A
#
# COMPACT_ATOMS: atom_id res chain seq x y z
N MET A 1 25.51 -55.56 -27.49
CA MET A 1 24.74 -55.32 -26.25
C MET A 1 25.25 -54.01 -25.66
N SER A 2 24.42 -52.97 -25.62
CA SER A 2 24.80 -51.68 -25.02
C SER A 2 25.02 -51.86 -23.52
N ALA A 3 26.18 -51.43 -23.01
CA ALA A 3 26.46 -51.47 -21.58
C ALA A 3 25.34 -50.73 -20.81
N PRO A 4 24.86 -51.27 -19.68
CA PRO A 4 23.85 -50.59 -18.89
C PRO A 4 24.37 -49.21 -18.48
N ASP A 5 23.61 -48.16 -18.82
CA ASP A 5 23.94 -46.78 -18.48
C ASP A 5 24.17 -46.69 -16.96
N PRO A 6 25.37 -46.32 -16.49
CA PRO A 6 25.68 -46.26 -15.06
C PRO A 6 24.80 -45.25 -14.32
N ARG A 7 24.16 -44.30 -15.03
CA ARG A 7 23.17 -43.38 -14.46
C ARG A 7 21.82 -44.04 -14.16
N LYS A 8 21.58 -45.27 -14.63
CA LYS A 8 20.31 -46.00 -14.49
C LYS A 8 20.42 -47.25 -13.62
N ASP A 9 21.48 -47.39 -12.83
CA ASP A 9 21.62 -48.53 -11.91
C ASP A 9 20.44 -48.60 -10.91
N PRO A 10 19.64 -49.69 -10.91
CA PRO A 10 18.45 -49.84 -10.08
C PRO A 10 18.76 -49.87 -8.58
N ARG A 11 19.99 -50.21 -8.16
CA ARG A 11 20.38 -50.21 -6.74
C ARG A 11 20.31 -48.81 -6.12
N PHE A 12 20.66 -47.79 -6.89
CA PHE A 12 20.65 -46.39 -6.44
C PHE A 12 19.30 -45.69 -6.67
N ARG A 13 18.26 -46.40 -7.14
CA ARG A 13 16.93 -45.80 -7.41
C ARG A 13 16.28 -45.24 -6.13
N ARG A 14 16.42 -45.93 -5.00
CA ARG A 14 15.91 -45.48 -3.69
C ARG A 14 16.66 -44.24 -3.19
N PHE A 15 17.99 -44.23 -3.29
CA PHE A 15 18.82 -43.07 -2.91
C PHE A 15 18.54 -41.85 -3.78
N ARG A 16 18.39 -42.03 -5.10
CA ARG A 16 17.98 -40.94 -6.02
C ARG A 16 16.59 -40.43 -5.70
N GLY A 17 15.62 -41.31 -5.45
CA GLY A 17 14.28 -40.93 -5.01
C GLY A 17 14.28 -40.14 -3.71
N ALA A 18 15.06 -40.57 -2.72
CA ALA A 18 15.23 -39.86 -1.45
C ALA A 18 15.89 -38.49 -1.65
N ALA A 19 16.95 -38.39 -2.47
CA ALA A 19 17.61 -37.11 -2.76
C ALA A 19 16.66 -36.13 -3.48
N TYR A 20 15.89 -36.58 -4.47
CA TYR A 20 14.87 -35.75 -5.10
C TYR A 20 13.76 -35.36 -4.12
N GLY A 21 13.31 -36.28 -3.27
CA GLY A 21 12.32 -36.01 -2.23
C GLY A 21 12.78 -34.95 -1.23
N ILE A 22 14.03 -35.05 -0.75
CA ILE A 22 14.65 -34.05 0.12
C ILE A 22 14.74 -32.70 -0.59
N HIS A 23 15.20 -32.69 -1.85
CA HIS A 23 15.30 -31.45 -2.62
C HIS A 23 13.94 -30.78 -2.77
N ILE A 24 12.91 -31.51 -3.21
CA ILE A 24 11.54 -31.00 -3.36
C ILE A 24 10.99 -30.50 -2.02
N LEU A 25 11.20 -31.25 -0.94
CA LEU A 25 10.76 -30.86 0.39
C LEU A 25 11.41 -29.54 0.83
N LEU A 26 12.74 -29.43 0.71
CA LEU A 26 13.48 -28.23 1.09
C LEU A 26 13.09 -27.03 0.23
N THR A 27 12.96 -27.20 -1.09
CA THR A 27 12.52 -26.12 -1.98
C THR A 27 11.10 -25.67 -1.63
N THR A 28 10.20 -26.62 -1.35
CA THR A 28 8.81 -26.30 -0.98
C THR A 28 8.75 -25.55 0.35
N LEU A 29 9.47 -26.02 1.37
CA LEU A 29 9.54 -25.35 2.66
C LEU A 29 10.17 -23.96 2.54
N PHE A 30 11.23 -23.81 1.76
CA PHE A 30 11.86 -22.53 1.50
C PHE A 30 10.91 -21.55 0.78
N SER A 31 10.18 -22.03 -0.24
CA SER A 31 9.18 -21.21 -0.93
C SER A 31 8.03 -20.80 -0.01
N LEU A 32 7.50 -21.71 0.81
CA LEU A 32 6.46 -21.40 1.79
C LEU A 32 6.95 -20.40 2.84
N TRP A 33 8.18 -20.56 3.32
CA TRP A 33 8.80 -19.63 4.25
C TRP A 33 8.97 -18.24 3.65
N LEU A 34 9.42 -18.15 2.39
CA LEU A 34 9.51 -16.87 1.67
C LEU A 34 8.12 -16.23 1.48
N ILE A 35 7.12 -16.99 1.05
CA ILE A 35 5.74 -16.50 0.90
C ILE A 35 5.24 -15.95 2.23
N TRP A 36 5.45 -16.67 3.32
CA TRP A 36 5.02 -16.25 4.65
C TRP A 36 5.78 -15.00 5.13
N SER A 37 7.10 -14.96 4.95
CA SER A 37 7.96 -13.84 5.35
C SER A 37 7.59 -12.56 4.59
N VAL A 38 7.50 -12.65 3.27
CA VAL A 38 7.10 -11.53 2.40
C VAL A 38 5.66 -11.13 2.70
N GLY A 39 4.74 -12.09 2.81
CA GLY A 39 3.34 -11.83 3.14
C GLY A 39 3.18 -11.07 4.45
N ARG A 40 3.89 -11.48 5.51
CA ARG A 40 3.92 -10.78 6.80
C ARG A 40 4.53 -9.38 6.69
N SER A 41 5.58 -9.21 5.90
CA SER A 41 6.18 -7.89 5.68
C SER A 41 5.25 -6.95 4.93
N VAL A 42 4.57 -7.46 3.89
CA VAL A 42 3.59 -6.69 3.13
C VAL A 42 2.42 -6.31 4.02
N SER A 43 1.87 -7.25 4.81
CA SER A 43 0.77 -6.95 5.72
C SER A 43 1.12 -5.88 6.74
N ALA A 44 2.38 -5.84 7.21
CA ALA A 44 2.84 -4.80 8.12
C ALA A 44 2.96 -3.42 7.44
N MET A 45 3.15 -3.37 6.12
CA MET A 45 3.28 -2.15 5.31
C MET A 45 1.96 -1.69 4.68
N THR A 46 0.92 -2.52 4.70
CA THR A 46 -0.42 -2.19 4.20
C THR A 46 -1.43 -2.27 5.35
N PRO A 47 -1.60 -1.18 6.12
CA PRO A 47 -2.54 -1.18 7.23
C PRO A 47 -3.96 -1.46 6.74
N GLU A 48 -4.61 -2.40 7.43
CA GLU A 48 -5.96 -2.86 7.12
C GLU A 48 -6.98 -1.73 7.32
N LYS A 49 -8.08 -1.77 6.55
CA LYS A 49 -9.20 -0.87 6.77
C LYS A 49 -9.86 -1.20 8.10
N LEU A 50 -9.94 -0.20 8.97
CA LEU A 50 -10.58 -0.32 10.27
C LEU A 50 -12.10 -0.24 10.12
N PRO A 51 -12.89 -0.94 10.96
CA PRO A 51 -14.33 -0.76 11.00
C PRO A 51 -14.69 0.67 11.44
N PRO A 52 -15.91 1.17 11.17
CA PRO A 52 -16.34 2.48 11.61
C PRO A 52 -16.15 2.69 13.12
N ALA A 53 -15.62 3.85 13.51
CA ALA A 53 -15.43 4.20 14.91
C ALA A 53 -16.77 4.35 15.64
N PRO A 54 -16.83 4.11 16.97
CA PRO A 54 -18.06 4.25 17.76
C PRO A 54 -18.60 5.68 17.79
N VAL A 55 -17.72 6.67 17.65
CA VAL A 55 -18.08 8.08 17.51
C VAL A 55 -17.55 8.58 16.18
N THR A 56 -18.44 9.08 15.32
CA THR A 56 -18.08 9.55 13.98
C THR A 56 -17.84 11.05 13.98
N LEU A 57 -16.77 11.48 13.33
CA LEU A 57 -16.49 12.90 13.09
C LEU A 57 -17.51 13.51 12.15
N THR A 58 -17.69 14.83 12.25
CA THR A 58 -18.52 15.60 11.33
C THR A 58 -17.93 15.61 9.91
N PHE A 59 -18.75 15.93 8.91
CA PHE A 59 -18.28 16.01 7.53
C PHE A 59 -17.15 17.03 7.37
N ARG A 60 -17.27 18.19 8.03
CA ARG A 60 -16.24 19.24 8.04
C ARG A 60 -14.92 18.75 8.61
N GLU A 61 -14.94 18.11 9.78
CA GLU A 61 -13.72 17.58 10.42
C GLU A 61 -13.05 16.52 9.54
N CYS A 62 -13.85 15.69 8.86
CA CYS A 62 -13.34 14.71 7.90
C CYS A 62 -12.68 15.37 6.68
N LEU A 63 -13.27 16.45 6.16
CA LEU A 63 -12.72 17.18 5.03
C LEU A 63 -11.43 17.94 5.41
N GLU A 64 -11.40 18.57 6.58
CA GLU A 64 -10.19 19.19 7.14
C GLU A 64 -9.08 18.15 7.38
N GLY A 65 -9.45 16.99 7.93
CA GLY A 65 -8.54 15.86 8.09
C GLY A 65 -7.98 15.35 6.76
N ALA A 66 -8.81 15.27 5.72
CA ALA A 66 -8.37 14.90 4.37
C ALA A 66 -7.39 15.92 3.76
N ARG A 67 -7.63 17.22 3.97
CA ARG A 67 -6.71 18.29 3.55
C ARG A 67 -5.38 18.20 4.31
N ALA A 68 -5.41 17.94 5.61
CA ALA A 68 -4.20 17.75 6.41
C ALA A 68 -3.39 16.54 5.93
N LEU A 69 -4.05 15.42 5.61
CA LEU A 69 -3.40 14.24 5.03
C LEU A 69 -2.77 14.54 3.67
N TRP A 70 -3.42 15.33 2.83
CA TRP A 70 -2.86 15.80 1.56
C TRP A 70 -1.58 16.62 1.78
N THR A 71 -1.64 17.63 2.65
CA THR A 71 -0.47 18.47 2.97
C THR A 71 0.69 17.66 3.56
N GLU A 72 0.38 16.68 4.43
CA GLU A 72 1.38 15.78 4.99
C GLU A 72 2.06 14.94 3.89
N LEU A 73 1.28 14.41 2.95
CA LEU A 73 1.79 13.63 1.82
C LEU A 73 2.75 14.44 0.95
N GLU A 74 2.36 15.67 0.59
CA GLU A 74 3.19 16.54 -0.24
C GLU A 74 4.46 16.99 0.48
N SER A 75 4.35 17.37 1.75
CA SER A 75 5.52 17.69 2.59
C SER A 75 6.46 16.50 2.75
N GLY A 76 5.91 15.29 2.90
CA GLY A 76 6.70 14.06 2.94
C GLY A 76 7.48 13.83 1.65
N ARG A 77 6.83 14.04 0.50
CA ARG A 77 7.48 13.95 -0.82
C ARG A 77 8.62 14.97 -0.95
N GLU A 78 8.34 16.24 -0.67
CA GLU A 78 9.33 17.33 -0.78
C GLU A 78 10.56 17.10 0.10
N LYS A 79 10.37 16.62 1.33
CA LYS A 79 11.49 16.33 2.25
C LYS A 79 12.46 15.30 1.69
N LEU A 80 11.97 14.34 0.91
CA LEU A 80 12.76 13.26 0.35
C LEU A 80 13.47 13.62 -0.97
N VAL A 81 13.08 14.71 -1.62
CA VAL A 81 13.77 15.23 -2.82
C VAL A 81 15.20 15.70 -2.49
N ASN A 82 15.46 16.11 -1.24
CA ASN A 82 16.74 16.70 -0.82
C ASN A 82 17.63 15.76 0.01
N VAL A 83 17.28 14.48 0.18
CA VAL A 83 18.02 13.55 1.04
C VAL A 83 19.21 12.94 0.29
N SER A 84 20.40 13.13 0.86
CA SER A 84 21.65 12.46 0.45
C SER A 84 22.21 11.68 1.66
N PRO A 85 22.55 10.39 1.53
CA PRO A 85 22.62 9.59 0.31
C PRO A 85 21.28 9.00 -0.15
N ALA A 86 21.08 8.90 -1.47
CA ALA A 86 19.86 8.36 -2.11
C ALA A 86 19.48 6.92 -1.66
N LYS A 87 20.42 6.17 -1.09
CA LYS A 87 20.21 4.78 -0.66
C LYS A 87 19.22 4.63 0.51
N SER A 88 19.03 5.67 1.33
CA SER A 88 18.05 5.62 2.44
C SER A 88 16.66 6.14 2.06
N VAL A 89 16.54 6.82 0.91
CA VAL A 89 15.30 7.48 0.47
C VAL A 89 14.15 6.48 0.35
N ASP A 90 14.39 5.31 -0.25
CA ASP A 90 13.34 4.29 -0.40
C ASP A 90 12.86 3.75 0.94
N GLN A 91 13.79 3.52 1.88
CA GLN A 91 13.45 3.02 3.20
C GLN A 91 12.70 4.07 4.03
N GLU A 92 13.13 5.33 3.96
CA GLU A 92 12.48 6.46 4.62
C GLU A 92 11.09 6.71 4.05
N TRP A 93 10.94 6.64 2.71
CA TRP A 93 9.64 6.74 2.04
C TRP A 93 8.70 5.61 2.46
N MET A 94 9.17 4.36 2.51
CA MET A 94 8.32 3.24 2.93
C MET A 94 7.86 3.37 4.38
N ARG A 95 8.73 3.86 5.28
CA ARG A 95 8.34 4.16 6.68
C ARG A 95 7.30 5.29 6.73
N PHE A 96 7.55 6.39 6.02
CA PHE A 96 6.62 7.51 5.93
C PHE A 96 5.26 7.06 5.39
N ARG A 97 5.24 6.37 4.25
CA ARG A 97 4.05 5.81 3.63
C ARG A 97 3.25 4.97 4.61
N THR A 98 3.90 4.06 5.32
CA THR A 98 3.22 3.17 6.27
C THR A 98 2.55 3.96 7.39
N ALA A 99 3.27 4.92 7.98
CA ALA A 99 2.72 5.79 9.03
C ALA A 99 1.58 6.68 8.50
N TRP A 100 1.72 7.23 7.30
CA TRP A 100 0.69 8.02 6.65
C TRP A 100 -0.57 7.19 6.36
N LEU A 101 -0.41 5.97 5.83
CA LEU A 101 -1.53 5.05 5.58
C LEU A 101 -2.24 4.67 6.88
N GLN A 102 -1.51 4.46 7.98
CA GLN A 102 -2.12 4.20 9.29
C GLN A 102 -3.01 5.37 9.73
N LYS A 103 -2.52 6.60 9.63
CA LYS A 103 -3.33 7.80 9.91
C LYS A 103 -4.56 7.88 9.01
N LEU A 104 -4.38 7.58 7.71
CA LEU A 104 -5.50 7.54 6.77
C LEU A 104 -6.54 6.51 7.20
N ARG A 105 -6.16 5.28 7.56
CA ARG A 105 -7.12 4.24 8.00
C ARG A 105 -7.88 4.61 9.27
N VAL A 106 -7.21 5.25 10.23
CA VAL A 106 -7.86 5.79 11.44
C VAL A 106 -8.89 6.85 11.05
N ARG A 107 -8.53 7.80 10.17
CA ARG A 107 -9.46 8.82 9.70
C ARG A 107 -10.63 8.24 8.89
N GLU A 108 -10.40 7.25 8.04
CA GLU A 108 -11.49 6.57 7.31
C GLU A 108 -12.52 5.94 8.27
N SER A 109 -12.04 5.31 9.35
CA SER A 109 -12.87 4.72 10.41
C SER A 109 -13.65 5.78 11.19
N GLU A 110 -12.99 6.83 11.65
CA GLU A 110 -13.62 7.97 12.35
C GLU A 110 -14.64 8.69 11.45
N CYS A 111 -14.40 8.70 10.15
CA CYS A 111 -15.29 9.31 9.18
C CYS A 111 -16.41 8.39 8.69
N ALA A 112 -16.49 7.13 9.12
CA ALA A 112 -17.52 6.16 8.73
C ALA A 112 -17.89 6.21 7.23
N LEU A 113 -16.87 6.13 6.37
CA LEU A 113 -16.99 6.38 4.93
C LEU A 113 -17.92 5.40 4.19
N ASP A 114 -18.34 4.30 4.81
CA ASP A 114 -19.25 3.31 4.22
C ASP A 114 -20.71 3.80 4.13
N SER A 115 -21.05 4.88 4.84
CA SER A 115 -22.38 5.50 4.74
C SER A 115 -22.63 6.12 3.36
N ARG A 116 -23.86 6.02 2.84
CA ARG A 116 -24.24 6.61 1.54
C ARG A 116 -24.13 8.14 1.53
N GLU A 117 -24.37 8.77 2.67
CA GLU A 117 -24.31 10.24 2.84
C GLU A 117 -22.88 10.78 2.73
N ARG A 118 -21.86 9.91 2.88
CA ARG A 118 -20.44 10.28 2.82
C ARG A 118 -19.78 9.94 1.49
N ALA A 119 -20.54 9.82 0.41
CA ALA A 119 -20.03 9.48 -0.92
C ALA A 119 -18.92 10.44 -1.40
N LEU A 120 -19.08 11.75 -1.16
CA LEU A 120 -18.07 12.75 -1.53
C LEU A 120 -16.78 12.58 -0.73
N LEU A 121 -16.87 12.33 0.58
CA LEU A 121 -15.69 12.04 1.41
C LEU A 121 -15.03 10.74 0.98
N ARG A 122 -15.80 9.69 0.67
CA ARG A 122 -15.27 8.43 0.16
C ARG A 122 -14.49 8.63 -1.14
N GLU A 123 -14.98 9.48 -2.03
CA GLU A 123 -14.25 9.86 -3.25
C GLU A 123 -12.91 10.52 -2.89
N VAL A 124 -12.92 11.53 -2.01
CA VAL A 124 -11.71 12.25 -1.57
C VAL A 124 -10.66 11.28 -0.99
N PHE A 125 -11.05 10.43 -0.04
CA PHE A 125 -10.15 9.45 0.58
C PHE A 125 -9.64 8.42 -0.43
N GLY A 126 -10.48 7.98 -1.38
CA GLY A 126 -10.04 7.11 -2.48
C GLY A 126 -9.01 7.78 -3.40
N ARG A 127 -9.17 9.08 -3.68
CA ARG A 127 -8.19 9.87 -4.45
C ARG A 127 -6.88 10.05 -3.71
N LEU A 128 -6.91 10.30 -2.40
CA LEU A 128 -5.71 10.38 -1.56
C LEU A 128 -4.86 9.10 -1.63
N VAL A 129 -5.50 7.93 -1.50
CA VAL A 129 -4.82 6.64 -1.64
C VAL A 129 -4.21 6.50 -3.04
N ARG A 130 -4.97 6.84 -4.09
CA ARG A 130 -4.48 6.75 -5.48
C ARG A 130 -3.24 7.62 -5.72
N VAL A 131 -3.24 8.87 -5.21
CA VAL A 131 -2.08 9.75 -5.36
C VAL A 131 -0.88 9.22 -4.59
N GLN A 132 -1.08 8.73 -3.36
CA GLN A 132 -0.02 8.08 -2.59
C GLN A 132 0.59 6.91 -3.35
N ASP A 133 -0.23 6.01 -3.90
CA ASP A 133 0.23 4.84 -4.65
C ASP A 133 1.05 5.25 -5.89
N LEU A 134 0.61 6.29 -6.61
CA LEU A 134 1.38 6.85 -7.73
C LEU A 134 2.71 7.45 -7.30
N TYR A 135 2.80 8.07 -6.11
CA TYR A 135 4.07 8.54 -5.55
C TYR A 135 4.99 7.38 -5.11
N ALA A 136 4.47 6.19 -4.84
CA ALA A 136 5.27 5.03 -4.45
C ALA A 136 5.86 4.25 -5.64
N ILE A 137 5.27 4.38 -6.84
CA ILE A 137 5.82 3.79 -8.05
C ILE A 137 6.88 4.76 -8.60
N HIS A 138 8.15 4.35 -8.67
CA HIS A 138 9.27 5.20 -9.11
C HIS A 138 9.04 5.87 -10.49
N ALA A 139 8.44 7.06 -10.46
CA ALA A 139 8.71 8.32 -11.13
C ALA A 139 9.04 8.42 -12.65
N VAL A 140 9.18 7.35 -13.43
CA VAL A 140 9.39 7.50 -14.90
C VAL A 140 8.20 7.01 -15.72
N GLN A 141 7.58 5.90 -15.34
CA GLN A 141 6.52 5.30 -16.16
C GLN A 141 5.16 5.99 -16.04
N TYR A 142 4.91 6.70 -14.94
CA TYR A 142 3.60 7.29 -14.62
C TYR A 142 3.66 8.79 -14.27
N ALA A 143 4.77 9.47 -14.58
CA ALA A 143 4.93 10.91 -14.30
C ALA A 143 3.79 11.76 -14.90
N GLY A 144 3.26 11.35 -16.05
CA GLY A 144 2.09 11.99 -16.68
C GLY A 144 0.76 11.74 -15.96
N GLU A 145 0.62 10.65 -15.20
CA GLU A 145 -0.61 10.31 -14.48
C GLU A 145 -0.72 11.01 -13.13
N VAL A 146 0.41 11.38 -12.52
CA VAL A 146 0.46 12.07 -11.23
C VAL A 146 -0.30 13.39 -11.28
N GLY A 147 -0.05 14.22 -12.30
CA GLY A 147 -0.72 15.52 -12.44
C GLY A 147 -2.25 15.38 -12.47
N GLY A 148 -2.76 14.54 -13.36
CA GLY A 148 -4.21 14.30 -13.46
C GLY A 148 -4.82 13.67 -12.20
N ALA A 149 -4.07 12.86 -11.45
CA ALA A 149 -4.54 12.32 -10.18
C ALA A 149 -4.62 13.40 -9.08
N VAL A 150 -3.64 14.31 -9.02
CA VAL A 150 -3.64 15.47 -8.11
C VAL A 150 -4.77 16.43 -8.46
N ASP A 151 -4.95 16.75 -9.74
CA ASP A 151 -6.05 17.62 -10.19
C ASP A 151 -7.42 17.01 -9.83
N ALA A 152 -7.58 15.69 -10.02
CA ALA A 152 -8.78 14.98 -9.63
C ALA A 152 -9.01 14.99 -8.11
N LEU A 153 -7.95 14.94 -7.31
CA LEU A 153 -8.03 15.08 -5.85
C LEU A 153 -8.47 16.50 -5.46
N HIS A 154 -7.87 17.53 -6.04
CA HIS A 154 -8.25 18.92 -5.79
C HIS A 154 -9.71 19.18 -6.17
N ALA A 155 -10.14 18.70 -7.33
CA ALA A 155 -11.54 18.79 -7.76
C ALA A 155 -12.50 18.07 -6.79
N ALA A 156 -12.10 16.90 -6.25
CA ALA A 156 -12.91 16.19 -5.25
C ALA A 156 -12.97 16.95 -3.91
N LEU A 157 -11.86 17.53 -3.46
CA LEU A 157 -11.80 18.35 -2.24
C LEU A 157 -12.65 19.62 -2.36
N GLU A 158 -12.63 20.27 -3.52
CA GLU A 158 -13.50 21.42 -3.80
C GLU A 158 -14.97 21.02 -3.82
N ARG A 159 -15.31 19.92 -4.50
CA ARG A 159 -16.67 19.42 -4.57
C ARG A 159 -17.21 19.08 -3.18
N ALA A 160 -16.43 18.38 -2.37
CA ALA A 160 -16.78 18.09 -0.98
C ALA A 160 -16.89 19.37 -0.13
N GLY A 161 -16.05 20.39 -0.38
CA GLY A 161 -16.12 21.68 0.31
C GLY A 161 -17.36 22.51 -0.02
N ARG A 162 -18.03 22.25 -1.14
CA ARG A 162 -19.30 22.88 -1.52
C ARG A 162 -20.52 22.14 -0.94
N ASP A 163 -20.33 20.99 -0.30
CA ASP A 163 -21.42 20.26 0.34
C ASP A 163 -22.00 21.09 1.50
N PRO A 164 -23.34 21.24 1.63
CA PRO A 164 -23.96 21.95 2.75
C PRO A 164 -23.53 21.43 4.12
N SER A 165 -23.21 20.14 4.22
CA SER A 165 -22.74 19.48 5.43
C SER A 165 -21.30 19.86 5.81
N ALA A 166 -20.54 20.46 4.89
CA ALA A 166 -19.20 20.96 5.17
C ALA A 166 -19.20 22.25 6.02
N GLY A 167 -20.37 22.90 6.17
CA GLY A 167 -20.48 24.24 6.76
C GLY A 167 -19.89 25.33 5.84
N ARG A 168 -20.23 26.61 6.07
CA ARG A 168 -19.57 27.71 5.35
C ARG A 168 -18.14 27.85 5.87
N LEU A 169 -17.17 27.80 4.96
CA LEU A 169 -15.82 28.29 5.23
C LEU A 169 -15.91 29.79 5.54
N PRO A 170 -15.23 30.29 6.59
CA PRO A 170 -15.09 31.73 6.81
C PRO A 170 -14.33 32.42 5.68
#